data_AF-W6RIZ7-F1
#
_entry.id   AF-W6RIZ7-F1
#
_cell.length_a   1.000
_cell.length_b   1.000
_cell.length_c   1.000
_cell.angle_alpha   90.00
_cell.angle_beta   90.00
_cell.angle_gamma   90.00
#
_symmetry.space_group_name_H-M   'P 1'
#
loop_
_entity.id
_entity.type
_entity.pdbx_description
1 polymer ?
#
loop_
_entity_poly.entity_id
_entity_poly.type
_entity_poly.pdbx_seq_one_letter_code
_entity_poly.pdbx_strand_id
1 'polypeptide(L)'
;MLEPRGKGIVLWTLRYGDEVRDEDTYFAGIDDETADSDMMPLVQQLIKKQTKHWDAKMVIDPVQDRLLDIIAAKKKAMKKPAKAKQPAPGKAAPSNVINIMDALKKSVAAESRSSK
;
A
#
# COMPACT_ATOMS: atom_id res chain seq x y z
N MET A 1 20.55 14.59 5.69
CA MET A 1 20.82 16.03 5.50
C MET A 1 19.57 16.70 4.95
N LEU A 2 19.10 17.80 5.56
CA LEU A 2 17.94 18.54 5.08
C LEU A 2 18.42 19.80 4.33
N GLU A 3 17.92 20.01 3.12
CA GLU A 3 18.27 21.16 2.28
C GLU A 3 16.99 21.88 1.81
N PRO A 4 16.86 23.20 1.99
CA PRO A 4 15.72 23.95 1.47
C PRO A 4 15.78 23.99 -0.07
N ARG A 5 14.68 23.62 -0.74
CA ARG A 5 14.57 23.59 -2.20
C ARG A 5 13.26 24.27 -2.63
N GLY A 6 13.36 25.49 -3.13
CA GLY A 6 12.21 26.28 -3.55
C GLY A 6 11.22 26.53 -2.39
N LYS A 7 9.99 26.05 -2.52
CA LYS A 7 8.94 26.14 -1.48
C LYS A 7 8.92 24.96 -0.50
N GLY A 8 9.89 24.04 -0.58
CA GLY A 8 9.93 22.81 0.23
C GLY A 8 11.32 22.49 0.76
N ILE A 9 11.48 21.27 1.30
CA ILE A 9 12.72 20.77 1.87
C ILE A 9 13.02 19.40 1.24
N VAL A 10 14.26 19.17 0.83
CA VAL A 10 14.77 17.88 0.39
C VAL A 10 15.47 17.21 1.57
N LEU A 11 15.07 15.97 1.86
CA LEU A 11 15.71 15.13 2.88
C LEU A 11 16.57 14.08 2.18
N TRP A 12 17.88 14.16 2.37
CA TRP A 12 18.83 13.13 1.98
C TRP A 12 19.02 12.14 3.13
N THR A 13 18.68 10.88 2.93
CA THR A 13 19.02 9.79 3.86
C THR A 13 20.45 9.33 3.59
N LEU A 14 21.27 9.22 4.64
CA LEU A 14 22.62 8.68 4.52
C LEU A 14 22.55 7.16 4.63
N ARG A 15 23.32 6.47 3.79
CA ARG A 15 23.50 5.02 3.84
C ARG A 15 24.36 4.66 5.05
N TYR A 16 24.11 3.51 5.67
CA TYR A 16 25.00 2.98 6.71
C TYR A 16 26.31 2.46 6.08
N GLY A 17 27.37 2.36 6.88
CA GLY A 17 28.70 2.00 6.38
C GLY A 17 28.79 0.59 5.77
N ASP A 18 27.89 -0.31 6.15
CA ASP A 18 27.76 -1.66 5.63
C ASP A 18 26.94 -1.76 4.33
N GLU A 19 26.19 -0.71 3.97
CA GLU A 19 25.46 -0.64 2.70
C GLU A 19 26.31 -0.11 1.55
N VAL A 20 27.42 0.57 1.86
CA VAL A 20 28.39 1.08 0.89
C VAL A 20 29.36 -0.04 0.58
N ARG A 21 29.34 -0.51 -0.67
CA ARG A 21 30.29 -1.51 -1.15
C ARG A 21 31.58 -0.83 -1.58
N ASP A 22 32.68 -1.52 -1.36
CA ASP A 22 34.00 -1.10 -1.81
C ASP A 22 34.04 -1.01 -3.34
N GLU A 23 34.52 0.14 -3.85
CA GLU A 23 34.64 0.41 -5.28
C GLU A 23 35.74 -0.43 -5.93
N ASP A 24 36.81 -0.72 -5.19
CA ASP A 24 37.95 -1.53 -5.67
C ASP A 24 37.49 -2.91 -6.12
N THR A 25 36.47 -3.47 -5.45
CA THR A 25 35.89 -4.78 -5.81
C THR A 25 35.22 -4.76 -7.20
N TYR A 26 34.64 -3.64 -7.61
CA TYR A 26 33.97 -3.51 -8.90
C TYR A 26 34.93 -3.15 -10.03
N PHE A 27 35.98 -2.39 -9.71
CA PHE A 27 36.95 -1.89 -10.69
C PHE A 27 38.21 -2.76 -10.82
N ALA A 28 38.39 -3.80 -10.00
CA ALA A 28 39.56 -4.67 -10.01
C ALA A 28 39.92 -5.31 -11.37
N GLY A 29 38.95 -5.42 -12.30
CA GLY A 29 39.15 -5.96 -13.64
C GLY A 29 39.30 -4.91 -14.74
N ILE A 30 39.36 -3.62 -14.38
CA ILE A 30 39.54 -2.51 -15.33
C ILE A 30 40.97 -1.99 -15.17
N ASP A 31 41.76 -2.06 -16.24
CA ASP A 31 43.11 -1.51 -16.25
C ASP A 31 43.08 0.03 -16.25
N ASP A 32 44.10 0.66 -15.66
CA ASP A 32 44.30 2.12 -15.61
C ASP A 32 44.73 2.73 -16.97
N GLU A 33 44.24 2.16 -18.07
CA GLU A 33 44.56 2.62 -19.42
C GLU A 33 43.70 3.82 -19.83
N THR A 34 44.32 4.77 -20.52
CA THR A 34 43.60 5.89 -21.11
C THR A 34 42.73 5.40 -22.26
N ALA A 35 41.46 5.79 -22.26
CA ALA A 35 40.52 5.46 -23.33
C ALA A 35 41.06 5.85 -24.72
N ASP A 36 40.81 4.99 -25.72
CA ASP A 36 41.22 5.20 -27.10
C ASP A 36 40.67 6.53 -27.67
N SER A 37 41.59 7.42 -28.05
CA SER A 37 41.28 8.76 -28.56
C SER A 37 40.46 8.73 -29.84
N ASP A 38 40.59 7.67 -30.66
CA ASP A 38 39.88 7.55 -31.93
C ASP A 38 38.44 7.04 -31.72
N MET A 39 38.23 6.23 -30.69
CA MET A 39 36.92 5.69 -30.33
C MET A 39 36.05 6.70 -29.58
N MET A 40 36.66 7.61 -28.81
CA MET A 40 35.96 8.62 -28.00
C MET A 40 34.99 9.51 -28.81
N PRO A 41 35.39 10.11 -29.96
CA PRO A 41 34.48 10.89 -30.80
C PRO A 41 33.27 10.09 -31.30
N LEU A 42 33.47 8.82 -31.65
CA LEU A 42 32.40 7.94 -32.14
C LEU A 42 31.35 7.69 -31.05
N VAL A 43 31.80 7.35 -29.84
CA VAL A 43 30.90 7.14 -28.69
C VAL A 43 30.16 8.43 -28.34
N GLN A 44 30.83 9.58 -28.36
CA GLN A 44 30.19 10.88 -28.13
C GLN A 44 29.11 11.19 -29.18
N GLN A 45 29.36 10.88 -30.46
CA GLN A 45 28.34 11.02 -31.52
C GLN A 45 27.14 10.10 -31.27
N LEU A 46 27.39 8.85 -30.84
CA LEU A 46 26.33 7.91 -30.50
C LEU A 46 25.47 8.41 -29.33
N ILE A 47 26.11 8.91 -28.26
CA ILE A 47 25.43 9.51 -27.12
C ILE A 47 24.57 10.68 -27.58
N LYS A 48 25.14 11.64 -28.33
CA LYS A 48 24.40 12.80 -28.86
C LYS A 48 23.19 12.39 -29.70
N LYS A 49 23.33 11.35 -30.53
CA LYS A 49 22.23 10.82 -31.35
C LYS A 49 21.11 10.19 -30.51
N GLN A 50 21.46 9.60 -29.37
CA GLN A 50 20.51 8.93 -28.47
C GLN A 50 19.97 9.85 -27.35
N THR A 51 20.62 10.99 -27.11
CA THR A 51 20.16 11.98 -26.15
C THR A 51 18.79 12.50 -26.54
N LYS A 52 17.85 12.44 -25.58
CA LYS A 52 16.49 12.95 -25.73
C LYS A 52 16.12 13.76 -24.50
N HIS A 53 15.18 14.69 -24.66
CA HIS A 53 14.60 15.38 -23.52
C HIS A 53 13.85 14.40 -22.64
N TRP A 54 14.13 14.45 -21.34
CA TRP A 54 13.46 13.61 -20.37
C TRP A 54 11.96 13.91 -20.29
N ASP A 55 11.14 12.86 -20.29
CA ASP A 55 9.71 12.90 -19.99
C ASP A 55 9.44 11.81 -18.95
N ALA A 56 8.58 12.09 -17.97
CA ALA A 56 8.16 11.12 -16.96
C ALA A 56 7.57 9.83 -17.56
N LYS A 57 7.01 9.90 -18.77
CA LYS A 57 6.47 8.75 -19.51
C LYS A 57 7.54 7.77 -20.02
N MET A 58 8.83 8.14 -19.96
CA MET A 58 9.92 7.25 -20.36
C MET A 58 10.14 6.12 -19.35
N VAL A 59 9.71 6.27 -18.09
CA VAL A 59 9.72 5.21 -17.09
C VAL A 59 8.33 4.61 -17.01
N ILE A 60 8.20 3.36 -17.45
CA ILE A 60 6.96 2.59 -17.35
C ILE A 60 7.25 1.42 -16.42
N ASP A 61 6.34 1.14 -15.48
CA ASP A 61 6.36 -0.06 -14.65
C ASP A 61 5.43 -1.13 -15.26
N PRO A 62 5.96 -2.02 -16.13
CA PRO A 62 5.13 -3.04 -16.75
C PRO A 62 4.57 -4.04 -15.72
N VAL A 63 5.20 -4.19 -14.56
CA VAL A 63 4.74 -5.11 -13.51
C VAL A 63 3.49 -4.56 -12.85
N GLN A 64 3.51 -3.27 -12.48
CA GLN A 64 2.34 -2.61 -11.92
C GLN A 64 1.16 -2.61 -12.89
N ASP A 65 1.39 -2.33 -14.18
CA ASP A 65 0.35 -2.34 -15.21
C ASP A 65 -0.31 -3.73 -15.32
N ARG A 66 0.52 -4.78 -15.43
CA ARG A 66 0.01 -6.16 -15.47
C ARG A 66 -0.75 -6.55 -14.22
N LEU A 67 -0.31 -6.08 -13.05
CA LEU A 67 -1.01 -6.35 -11.79
C LEU A 67 -2.40 -5.72 -11.79
N LEU A 68 -2.53 -4.48 -12.26
CA LEU A 68 -3.82 -3.80 -12.38
C LEU A 68 -4.76 -4.53 -13.33
N ASP A 69 -4.24 -5.05 -14.45
CA ASP A 69 -5.02 -5.86 -15.40
C ASP A 69 -5.56 -7.15 -14.77
N ILE A 70 -4.71 -7.86 -14.01
CA ILE A 70 -5.12 -9.08 -13.29
C ILE A 70 -6.21 -8.75 -12.27
N ILE A 71 -6.05 -7.66 -11.51
CA ILE A 71 -7.05 -7.21 -10.54
C ILE A 71 -8.37 -6.89 -11.25
N ALA A 72 -8.33 -6.19 -12.37
CA ALA A 72 -9.52 -5.85 -13.15
C ALA A 72 -10.23 -7.10 -13.69
N ALA A 73 -9.48 -8.07 -14.21
CA ALA A 73 -10.01 -9.35 -14.67
C ALA A 73 -10.69 -10.13 -13.53
N LYS A 74 -10.04 -10.20 -12.37
CA LYS A 74 -10.61 -10.86 -11.18
C LYS A 74 -11.86 -10.15 -10.67
N LYS A 75 -11.88 -8.82 -10.62
CA LYS A 75 -13.06 -8.03 -10.23
C LYS A 75 -14.24 -8.26 -11.18
N LYS A 76 -13.99 -8.35 -12.49
CA LYS A 76 -15.03 -8.67 -13.49
C LYS A 76 -15.56 -10.10 -13.35
N ALA A 77 -14.70 -11.05 -13.00
CA ALA A 77 -15.07 -12.46 -12.81
C ALA A 77 -15.75 -12.75 -11.45
N MET A 78 -15.54 -11.90 -10.45
CA MET A 78 -16.22 -12.04 -9.15
C MET A 78 -17.71 -11.70 -9.27
N LYS A 79 -18.59 -12.66 -8.97
CA LYS A 79 -20.02 -12.39 -8.74
C LYS A 79 -20.14 -11.45 -7.55
N LYS A 80 -20.86 -10.33 -7.72
CA LYS A 80 -21.19 -9.45 -6.60
C LYS A 80 -21.89 -10.28 -5.52
N PRO A 81 -21.44 -10.23 -4.25
CA PRO A 81 -22.21 -10.84 -3.17
C PRO A 81 -23.61 -10.24 -3.21
N ALA A 82 -24.63 -11.09 -3.10
CA ALA A 82 -26.00 -10.62 -3.03
C ALA A 82 -26.09 -9.58 -1.90
N LYS A 83 -26.64 -8.40 -2.18
CA LYS A 83 -26.95 -7.41 -1.14
C LYS A 83 -27.70 -8.15 -0.04
N ALA A 84 -27.10 -8.26 1.14
CA ALA A 84 -27.82 -8.71 2.31
C ALA A 84 -29.05 -7.82 2.43
N LYS A 85 -30.25 -8.41 2.38
CA LYS A 85 -31.50 -7.70 2.66
C LYS A 85 -31.31 -7.05 4.02
N GLN A 86 -31.33 -5.71 4.07
CA GLN A 86 -31.47 -5.01 5.32
C GLN A 86 -32.73 -5.57 6.01
N PRO A 87 -32.66 -5.99 7.28
CA PRO A 87 -33.87 -6.29 8.02
C PRO A 87 -34.75 -5.05 7.95
N ALA A 88 -36.03 -5.24 7.60
CA ALA A 88 -37.00 -4.15 7.61
C ALA A 88 -36.96 -3.45 8.98
N PRO A 89 -37.04 -2.10 9.03
CA PRO A 89 -37.06 -1.38 10.30
C PRO A 89 -38.34 -1.81 11.04
N GLY A 90 -38.19 -2.63 12.08
CA GLY A 90 -39.34 -3.06 12.88
C GLY A 90 -39.23 -4.40 13.61
N LYS A 91 -38.25 -5.26 13.32
CA LYS A 91 -38.03 -6.47 14.14
C LYS A 91 -36.88 -6.24 15.12
N ALA A 92 -37.15 -5.44 16.14
CA ALA A 92 -36.41 -5.55 17.39
C ALA A 92 -36.62 -7.00 17.87
N ALA A 93 -35.53 -7.77 17.98
CA ALA A 93 -35.57 -9.05 18.68
C ALA A 93 -36.19 -8.81 20.07
N PRO A 94 -37.11 -9.67 20.55
CA PRO A 94 -37.65 -9.51 21.90
C PRO A 94 -36.47 -9.52 22.87
N SER A 95 -36.20 -8.36 23.47
CA SER A 95 -35.18 -8.22 24.49
C SER A 95 -35.60 -9.11 25.65
N ASN A 96 -34.85 -10.18 25.88
CA ASN A 96 -35.12 -11.15 26.95
C ASN A 96 -34.72 -10.58 28.32
N VAL A 97 -35.10 -9.33 28.57
CA VAL A 97 -34.77 -8.57 29.78
C VAL A 97 -35.92 -8.78 30.75
N ILE A 98 -35.75 -9.77 31.62
CA ILE A 98 -36.63 -9.95 32.77
C ILE A 98 -36.17 -8.93 33.82
N ASN A 99 -37.01 -7.95 34.13
CA ASN A 99 -36.76 -7.01 35.22
C ASN A 99 -36.87 -7.77 36.56
N ILE A 100 -35.74 -7.91 37.26
CA ILE A 100 -35.60 -8.67 38.50
C ILE A 100 -36.56 -8.14 39.58
N MET A 101 -36.83 -6.83 39.61
CA MET A 101 -37.77 -6.22 40.55
C MET A 101 -39.22 -6.64 40.27
N ASP A 102 -39.61 -6.75 38.99
CA ASP A 102 -40.94 -7.21 38.61
C ASP A 102 -41.12 -8.71 38.86
N ALA A 103 -40.08 -9.50 38.61
CA ALA A 103 -40.07 -10.92 38.95
C ALA A 103 -40.20 -11.14 40.47
N LEU A 104 -39.49 -10.35 41.27
CA LEU A 104 -39.58 -10.38 42.74
C LEU A 104 -40.97 -9.96 43.22
N LYS A 105 -41.54 -8.88 42.67
CA LYS A 105 -42.88 -8.40 43.04
C LYS A 105 -43.96 -9.41 42.70
N LYS A 106 -43.83 -10.13 41.57
CA LYS A 106 -44.72 -11.24 41.21
C LYS A 106 -44.58 -12.43 42.17
N SER A 107 -43.36 -12.76 42.59
CA SER A 107 -43.11 -13.85 43.55
C SER A 107 -43.77 -13.56 44.90
N VAL A 108 -43.58 -12.35 45.45
CA VAL A 108 -44.18 -11.95 46.75
C VAL A 108 -45.71 -11.85 46.66
N ALA A 109 -46.25 -11.40 45.54
CA ALA A 109 -47.70 -11.35 45.33
C ALA A 109 -48.33 -12.75 45.13
N ALA A 110 -47.59 -13.72 44.61
CA ALA A 110 -48.04 -15.11 44.51
C ALA A 110 -48.02 -15.80 45.88
N GLU A 111 -47.00 -15.53 46.70
CA GLU A 111 -46.86 -16.04 48.05
C GLU A 111 -47.96 -15.51 48.99
N SER A 112 -48.32 -14.22 48.88
CA SER A 112 -49.40 -13.63 49.68
C SER A 112 -50.82 -14.11 49.31
N ARG A 113 -51.02 -14.57 48.07
CA ARG A 113 -52.29 -15.21 47.65
C ARG A 113 -52.42 -16.67 48.08
N SER A 114 -51.32 -17.33 48.45
CA SER A 114 -51.31 -18.72 48.91
C SER A 114 -51.57 -18.86 50.42
N SER A 115 -51.63 -17.75 51.17
CA SER A 115 -51.78 -17.72 52.63
C SER A 115 -53.20 -17.37 53.09
N LYS A 116 -54.25 -17.75 52.35
CA LYS A 116 -55.63 -17.54 52.76
C LYS A 116 -56.53 -18.72 52.46
#